data_AF-A0A1M5UTD6-F1
#
_entry.id   AF-A0A1M5UTD6-F1
#
_cell.length_a   1.000
_cell.length_b   1.000
_cell.length_c   1.000
_cell.angle_alpha   90.00
_cell.angle_beta   90.00
_cell.angle_gamma   90.00
#
_symmetry.space_group_name_H-M   'P 1'
#
loop_
_entity.id
_entity.type
_entity.pdbx_description
1 polymer ?
#
loop_
_entity_poly.entity_id
_entity_poly.type
_entity_poly.pdbx_seq_one_letter_code
_entity_poly.pdbx_strand_id
1 'polypeptide(L)'
;EKVREWDYPVSCQVRRVTKNGALRWRSTKWVMVSTALIDKHVGLEEIGEGIWRVYFRQKLLGYFDEKSLRIQDEKGRLKRNYV
;
A
#
# COMPACT_ATOMS: atom_id res chain seq x y z
N GLU A 1 -8.06 -8.52 -22.28
CA GLU A 1 -6.68 -8.94 -21.94
C GLU A 1 -6.59 -9.18 -20.43
N LYS A 2 -6.37 -10.42 -19.96
CA LYS A 2 -6.22 -10.72 -18.53
C LYS A 2 -4.83 -10.26 -18.10
N VAL A 3 -4.76 -9.15 -17.36
CA VAL A 3 -3.52 -8.68 -16.75
C VAL A 3 -3.00 -9.78 -15.83
N ARG A 4 -1.84 -10.37 -16.14
CA ARG A 4 -1.18 -11.36 -15.28
C ARG A 4 -1.07 -10.79 -13.87
N GLU A 5 -1.47 -11.59 -12.89
CA GLU A 5 -1.24 -11.28 -11.49
C GLU A 5 0.27 -11.23 -11.27
N TRP A 6 0.73 -10.14 -10.64
CA TRP A 6 2.14 -9.99 -10.34
C TRP A 6 2.42 -10.80 -9.08
N ASP A 7 3.34 -11.76 -9.20
CA ASP A 7 3.77 -12.57 -8.06
C ASP A 7 4.68 -11.70 -7.18
N TYR A 8 4.19 -11.34 -6.01
CA TYR A 8 5.03 -10.69 -5.00
C TYR A 8 5.78 -11.77 -4.24
N PRO A 9 7.04 -11.51 -3.82
CA PRO A 9 7.79 -12.48 -3.04
C PRO A 9 7.05 -12.81 -1.74
N VAL A 10 7.18 -14.06 -1.26
CA VAL A 10 6.54 -14.56 -0.04
C VAL A 10 6.86 -13.72 1.21
N SER A 11 7.98 -12.99 1.20
CA SER A 11 8.33 -12.03 2.25
C SER A 11 7.38 -10.84 2.34
N CYS A 12 6.64 -10.53 1.27
CA CYS A 12 5.72 -9.42 1.21
C CYS A 12 4.29 -9.86 1.54
N GLN A 13 3.61 -9.10 2.39
CA GLN A 13 2.18 -9.22 2.57
C GLN A 13 1.43 -8.62 1.38
N VAL A 14 0.81 -9.47 0.58
CA VAL A 14 -0.04 -9.01 -0.53
C VAL A 14 -1.43 -8.70 -0.01
N ARG A 15 -1.92 -7.48 -0.26
CA ARG A 15 -3.30 -7.08 0.07
C ARG A 15 -3.96 -6.42 -1.13
N ARG A 16 -5.27 -6.67 -1.28
CA ARG A 16 -6.10 -6.03 -2.31
C ARG A 16 -6.57 -4.67 -1.84
N VAL A 17 -6.49 -3.68 -2.73
CA VAL A 17 -7.03 -2.33 -2.53
C VAL A 17 -8.52 -2.34 -2.87
N THR A 18 -9.34 -1.79 -1.97
CA THR A 18 -10.79 -1.68 -2.15
C THR A 18 -11.17 -0.59 -3.15
N LYS A 19 -12.46 -0.53 -3.49
CA LYS A 19 -13.03 0.49 -4.38
C LYS A 19 -12.82 1.94 -3.93
N ASN A 20 -12.53 2.16 -2.65
CA ASN A 20 -12.26 3.49 -2.11
C ASN A 20 -10.77 3.88 -2.23
N GLY A 21 -9.92 3.04 -2.83
CA GLY A 21 -8.47 3.27 -2.88
C GLY A 21 -7.75 2.98 -1.56
N ALA A 22 -8.45 2.32 -0.61
CA ALA A 22 -7.91 1.95 0.70
C ALA A 22 -7.72 0.44 0.82
N LEU A 23 -6.71 0.00 1.57
CA LEU A 23 -6.53 -1.39 1.95
C LEU A 23 -7.01 -1.62 3.39
N ARG A 24 -7.45 -2.85 3.66
CA ARG A 24 -7.77 -3.31 5.00
C ARG A 24 -6.46 -3.55 5.76
N TRP A 25 -6.23 -2.85 6.88
CA TRP A 25 -5.11 -3.11 7.79
C TRP A 25 -5.60 -3.77 9.08
N ARG A 26 -5.00 -4.91 9.45
CA ARG A 26 -5.46 -5.78 10.54
C ARG A 26 -6.97 -6.04 10.44
N SER A 27 -7.69 -6.07 11.56
CA SER A 27 -9.14 -6.39 11.62
C SER A 27 -10.06 -5.17 11.50
N THR A 28 -9.65 -3.97 11.94
CA THR A 28 -10.56 -2.81 12.04
C THR A 28 -10.10 -1.55 11.30
N LYS A 29 -8.80 -1.40 10.99
CA LYS A 29 -8.22 -0.17 10.43
C LYS A 29 -8.18 -0.11 8.90
N TRP A 30 -8.35 1.06 8.31
CA TRP A 30 -8.30 1.28 6.86
C TRP A 30 -7.16 2.23 6.52
N VAL A 31 -6.38 1.89 5.49
CA VAL A 31 -5.20 2.66 5.09
C VAL A 31 -5.38 3.10 3.65
N MET A 32 -5.35 4.42 3.44
CA MET A 32 -5.47 5.00 2.11
C MET A 32 -4.17 4.77 1.33
N VAL A 33 -4.27 4.10 0.18
CA VAL A 33 -3.12 3.80 -0.69
C VAL A 33 -3.12 4.74 -1.88
N SER A 34 -4.08 4.53 -2.78
CA SER A 34 -4.28 5.33 -3.97
C SER A 34 -5.56 4.88 -4.66
N THR A 35 -6.37 5.84 -5.12
CA THR A 35 -7.53 5.58 -5.97
C THR A 35 -7.13 5.04 -7.34
N ALA A 36 -5.90 5.29 -7.81
CA ALA A 36 -5.40 4.73 -9.06
C ALA A 36 -5.18 3.20 -8.99
N LEU A 37 -5.12 2.63 -7.79
CA LEU A 37 -4.85 1.21 -7.55
C LEU A 37 -6.10 0.45 -7.11
N ILE A 38 -7.31 0.99 -7.36
CA ILE A 38 -8.56 0.30 -7.05
C ILE A 38 -8.60 -1.10 -7.69
N ASP A 39 -8.98 -2.09 -6.88
CA ASP A 39 -9.06 -3.51 -7.26
C ASP A 39 -7.72 -4.13 -7.70
N LYS A 40 -6.60 -3.49 -7.33
CA LYS A 40 -5.25 -4.03 -7.55
C LYS A 40 -4.65 -4.59 -6.25
N HIS A 41 -3.69 -5.48 -6.43
CA HIS A 41 -2.90 -6.05 -5.34
C HIS A 41 -1.63 -5.22 -5.11
N VAL A 42 -1.34 -4.89 -3.86
CA VAL A 42 -0.12 -4.22 -3.40
C VAL A 42 0.63 -5.12 -2.44
N GLY A 43 1.96 -5.10 -2.53
CA GLY A 43 2.86 -5.78 -1.62
C GLY A 43 3.26 -4.85 -0.47
N LEU A 44 3.28 -5.39 0.75
CA LEU A 44 3.69 -4.72 1.97
C LEU A 44 4.88 -5.47 2.56
N GLU A 45 6.04 -4.82 2.61
CA GLU A 45 7.27 -5.38 3.18
C GLU A 45 7.54 -4.68 4.52
N GLU A 46 7.64 -5.44 5.61
CA GLU A 46 7.96 -4.88 6.92
C GLU A 46 9.46 -4.53 6.98
N ILE A 47 9.82 -3.27 7.25
CA ILE A 47 11.23 -2.92 7.52
C ILE A 47 11.53 -3.05 9.03
N GLY A 48 10.55 -2.72 9.88
CA GLY A 48 10.69 -2.71 11.34
C GLY A 48 10.03 -1.49 11.98
N GLU A 49 9.89 -1.51 13.31
CA GLU A 49 9.28 -0.43 14.11
C GLU A 49 7.83 -0.05 13.72
N GLY A 50 7.12 -0.95 13.02
CA GLY A 50 5.79 -0.66 12.48
C GLY A 50 5.80 0.14 11.18
N ILE A 51 6.96 0.28 10.53
CA ILE A 51 7.11 0.86 9.20
C ILE A 51 7.12 -0.25 8.15
N TRP A 52 6.32 -0.07 7.11
CA TRP A 52 6.17 -1.01 6.00
C TRP A 52 6.42 -0.30 4.69
N ARG A 53 7.18 -0.90 3.78
CA ARG A 53 7.26 -0.44 2.40
C ARG A 53 6.08 -0.95 1.62
N VAL A 54 5.44 -0.04 0.90
CA VAL A 54 4.31 -0.36 0.03
C VAL A 54 4.81 -0.39 -1.40
N TYR A 55 4.71 -1.55 -2.03
CA TYR A 55 5.09 -1.79 -3.41
C TYR A 55 3.86 -2.08 -4.26
N PHE A 56 3.83 -1.47 -5.44
CA PHE A 56 2.98 -1.92 -6.52
C PHE A 56 3.86 -2.52 -7.61
N ARG A 57 3.84 -3.86 -7.71
CA ARG A 57 4.74 -4.63 -8.56
C ARG A 57 6.20 -4.31 -8.20
N GLN A 58 6.95 -3.73 -9.14
CA GLN A 58 8.34 -3.30 -8.96
C GLN A 58 8.47 -1.85 -8.46
N LYS A 59 7.36 -1.12 -8.34
CA LYS A 59 7.38 0.31 -7.99
C LYS A 59 7.12 0.52 -6.50
N LEU A 60 8.06 1.18 -5.82
CA LEU A 60 7.83 1.68 -4.47
C LEU A 60 6.80 2.81 -4.52
N LEU A 61 5.70 2.66 -3.79
CA LEU A 61 4.69 3.71 -3.60
C LEU A 61 5.04 4.61 -2.43
N GLY A 62 5.69 4.06 -1.40
CA GLY A 62 6.06 4.79 -0.20
C GLY A 62 6.17 3.92 1.04
N TYR A 63 6.15 4.56 2.19
CA TYR A 63 6.29 3.98 3.52
C TYR A 63 4.99 4.12 4.30
N PHE A 64 4.36 3.00 4.63
CA PHE A 64 3.23 2.91 5.52
C PHE A 64 3.69 2.89 6.98
N ASP A 65 3.20 3.83 7.79
CA ASP A 65 3.40 3.86 9.23
C ASP A 65 2.16 3.30 9.95
N GLU A 66 2.34 2.21 10.70
CA GLU A 66 1.25 1.54 11.43
C GLU A 66 0.68 2.43 12.55
N LYS A 67 1.50 3.32 13.15
CA LYS A 67 1.09 4.21 14.24
C LYS A 67 0.12 5.28 13.73
N SER A 68 0.46 5.93 12.63
CA SER A 68 -0.32 7.01 12.01
C SER A 68 -1.37 6.50 11.02
N LEU A 69 -1.29 5.22 10.63
CA LEU A 69 -2.14 4.59 9.61
C LEU A 69 -2.12 5.32 8.26
N ARG A 70 -0.96 5.84 7.89
CA ARG A 70 -0.79 6.65 6.68
C ARG A 70 0.40 6.19 5.87
N ILE A 71 0.28 6.33 4.56
CA ILE A 71 1.38 6.11 3.62
C ILE A 71 2.03 7.46 3.33
N GLN A 72 3.33 7.52 3.55
CA GLN A 72 4.21 8.62 3.22
C GLN A 72 4.95 8.30 1.92
N ASP A 73 5.09 9.29 1.04
CA ASP A 73 5.89 9.13 -0.18
C ASP A 73 7.39 8.95 0.17
N GLU A 74 8.24 8.61 -0.81
CA GLU A 74 9.68 8.43 -0.60
C GLU A 74 10.34 9.65 0.07
N LYS A 75 9.79 10.84 -0.18
CA LYS A 75 10.25 12.11 0.41
C LYS A 75 9.64 12.44 1.79
N GLY A 76 8.96 11.50 2.44
CA GLY A 76 8.26 11.72 3.72
C GLY A 76 7.03 12.63 3.61
N ARG A 77 6.61 12.97 2.39
CA ARG A 77 5.47 13.85 2.15
C ARG A 77 4.18 13.07 2.28
N LEU A 78 3.30 13.52 3.17
CA LEU A 78 1.90 13.08 3.18
C LEU A 78 1.23 13.66 1.93
N LYS A 79 1.04 12.85 0.88
CA LYS A 79 0.27 13.29 -0.29
C LYS A 79 -1.20 13.45 0.10
N ARG A 80 -1.59 14.68 0.44
CA ARG A 80 -2.96 15.19 0.30
C ARG A 80 -2.99 16.09 -0.91
N ASN A 81 -3.09 15.50 -2.11
CA ASN A 81 -3.57 16.28 -3.25
C ASN A 81 -5.09 16.29 -3.16
N TYR A 82 -5.62 17.31 -2.50
CA TYR A 82 -6.92 17.85 -2.89
C TYR A 82 -6.67 18.61 -4.20
N VAL A 83 -7.24 18.10 -5.29
CA VAL A 83 -7.54 18.88 -6.49
C VAL A 83 -9.04 18.97 -6.63
#